data_AF-A0A9D8SQT2-F1
#
_entry.id   AF-A0A9D8SQT2-F1
#
_cell.length_a   1.000
_cell.length_b   1.000
_cell.length_c   1.000
_cell.angle_alpha   90.00
_cell.angle_beta   90.00
_cell.angle_gamma   90.00
#
_symmetry.space_group_name_H-M   'P 1'
#
loop_
_entity.id
_entity.type
_entity.pdbx_description
1 polymer ?
#
loop_
_entity_poly.entity_id
_entity_poly.type
_entity_poly.pdbx_seq_one_letter_code
_entity_poly.pdbx_strand_id
1 'polypeptide(L)'
;GHISHRNVMISHWEADEKGARLRFVETEGRNVRVTYRAMRPLVSAEQVDFRGERINTYAIDGDQVSFDIFANEFREIRIAFS
;
A
#
# COMPACT_ATOMS: atom_id res chain seq x y z
N GLY A 1 -5.05 8.24 -4.66
CA GLY A 1 -4.31 8.31 -3.39
C GLY A 1 -3.03 9.10 -3.57
N HIS A 2 -2.37 9.46 -2.48
CA HIS A 2 -1.08 10.16 -2.47
C HIS A 2 -0.01 9.28 -1.81
N ILE A 3 1.22 9.30 -2.33
CA ILE A 3 2.39 8.57 -1.80
C ILE A 3 3.39 9.60 -1.29
N SER A 4 3.83 9.45 -0.05
CA SER A 4 4.75 10.38 0.62
C SER A 4 6.16 10.50 0.02
N HIS A 5 6.59 9.53 -0.79
CA HIS A 5 7.98 9.39 -1.27
C HIS A 5 8.04 9.36 -2.79
N ARG A 6 9.00 10.10 -3.37
CA ARG A 6 9.20 10.19 -4.83
C ARG A 6 9.84 8.94 -5.44
N ASN A 7 10.62 8.19 -4.66
CA ASN A 7 11.27 6.94 -5.06
C ASN A 7 10.36 5.71 -4.91
N VAL A 8 9.06 5.91 -4.70
CA VAL A 8 8.06 4.85 -4.61
C VAL A 8 6.90 5.19 -5.51
N MET A 9 6.49 4.23 -6.34
CA MET A 9 5.33 4.37 -7.21
C MET A 9 4.37 3.18 -7.09
N ILE A 10 3.12 3.39 -7.48
CA ILE A 10 2.18 2.27 -7.70
C ILE A 10 2.40 1.76 -9.11
N SER A 11 2.92 0.54 -9.23
CA SER A 11 3.16 -0.12 -10.53
C SER A 11 1.96 -0.90 -11.03
N HIS A 12 1.04 -1.27 -10.14
CA HIS A 12 -0.18 -1.99 -10.48
C HIS A 12 -1.29 -1.68 -9.48
N TRP A 13 -2.53 -1.61 -9.95
CA TRP A 13 -3.69 -1.50 -9.08
C TRP A 13 -4.90 -2.20 -9.69
N GLU A 14 -5.76 -2.71 -8.81
CA GLU A 14 -7.03 -3.35 -9.13
C GLU A 14 -8.05 -2.89 -8.09
N ALA A 15 -9.22 -2.41 -8.53
CA ALA A 15 -10.28 -1.95 -7.63
C ALA A 15 -11.44 -2.93 -7.63
N ASP A 16 -12.08 -3.07 -6.47
CA ASP A 16 -13.34 -3.79 -6.31
C ASP A 16 -14.38 -2.89 -5.62
N GLU A 17 -15.57 -3.43 -5.33
CA GLU A 17 -16.65 -2.68 -4.69
C GLU A 17 -16.29 -2.18 -3.27
N LYS A 18 -15.37 -2.86 -2.59
CA LYS A 18 -15.02 -2.60 -1.19
C LYS A 18 -13.72 -1.82 -1.03
N GLY A 19 -12.90 -1.73 -2.08
CA GLY A 19 -11.52 -1.31 -1.90
C GLY A 19 -10.67 -1.36 -3.15
N ALA A 20 -9.37 -1.57 -2.92
CA ALA A 20 -8.40 -1.77 -3.98
C ALA A 20 -7.20 -2.59 -3.50
N ARG A 21 -6.56 -3.28 -4.44
CA ARG A 21 -5.25 -3.89 -4.29
C ARG A 21 -4.23 -3.04 -5.02
N LEU A 22 -3.20 -2.60 -4.31
CA LEU A 22 -2.18 -1.68 -4.79
C LEU A 22 -0.80 -2.33 -4.67
N ARG A 23 -0.04 -2.35 -5.76
CA ARG A 23 1.36 -2.78 -5.77
C ARG A 23 2.26 -1.56 -5.80
N PHE A 24 3.00 -1.37 -4.72
CA PHE A 24 4.05 -0.37 -4.60
C PHE A 24 5.39 -0.96 -5.03
N VAL A 25 6.24 -0.15 -5.64
CA VAL A 25 7.63 -0.52 -5.97
C VAL A 25 8.57 0.62 -5.60
N GLU A 26 9.69 0.27 -4.99
CA GLU A 26 10.80 1.18 -4.72
C GLU A 26 11.77 1.20 -5.91
N THR A 27 12.20 2.39 -6.34
CA THR A 27 12.87 2.58 -7.65
C THR A 27 14.29 3.16 -7.58
N GLU A 28 14.78 3.54 -6.40
CA GLU A 28 16.10 4.18 -6.24
C GLU A 28 17.05 3.40 -5.33
N GLY A 29 16.71 2.17 -4.94
CA GLY A 29 17.53 1.31 -4.09
C GLY A 29 17.61 1.77 -2.63
N ARG A 30 16.57 2.42 -2.10
CA ARG A 30 16.55 2.97 -0.73
C ARG A 30 15.49 2.30 0.14
N ASN A 31 15.83 2.00 1.39
CA ASN A 31 14.84 1.61 2.39
C ASN A 31 14.06 2.85 2.85
N VAL A 32 12.74 2.84 2.72
CA VAL A 32 11.90 3.98 3.08
C VAL A 32 10.63 3.56 3.80
N ARG A 33 10.14 4.41 4.71
CA ARG A 33 8.84 4.26 5.36
C ARG A 33 7.79 5.05 4.59
N VAL A 34 6.98 4.34 3.82
CA VAL A 34 5.97 4.90 2.93
C VAL A 34 4.67 5.12 3.69
N THR A 35 4.15 6.34 3.65
CA THR A 35 2.74 6.63 3.91
C THR A 35 1.98 6.71 2.59
N TYR A 36 0.92 5.90 2.47
CA TYR A 36 -0.11 6.01 1.44
C TYR A 36 -1.37 6.63 2.05
N ARG A 37 -1.88 7.68 1.41
CA ARG A 37 -3.14 8.34 1.77
C ARG A 37 -4.19 8.07 0.70
N ALA A 38 -5.28 7.41 1.10
CA ALA A 38 -6.46 7.22 0.27
C ALA A 38 -7.28 8.52 0.15
N MET A 39 -8.23 8.54 -0.78
CA MET A 39 -9.16 9.67 -0.94
C MET A 39 -10.44 9.49 -0.08
N ARG A 40 -10.54 8.36 0.62
CA ARG A 40 -11.66 7.94 1.47
C ARG A 40 -11.09 7.35 2.77
N PRO A 41 -11.83 7.41 3.89
CA PRO A 41 -11.44 6.70 5.11
C PRO A 41 -11.18 5.22 4.85
N LEU A 42 -10.10 4.71 5.43
CA LEU A 42 -9.73 3.30 5.35
C LEU A 42 -10.34 2.55 6.53
N VAL A 43 -10.84 1.34 6.26
CA VAL A 43 -11.33 0.41 7.31
C VAL A 43 -10.44 -0.82 7.44
N SER A 44 -9.65 -1.14 6.41
CA SER A 44 -8.61 -2.17 6.49
C SER A 44 -7.44 -1.86 5.54
N ALA A 45 -6.26 -2.32 5.93
CA ALA A 45 -5.06 -2.29 5.12
C ALA A 45 -4.23 -3.55 5.42
N GLU A 46 -4.03 -4.39 4.41
CA GLU A 46 -3.43 -5.71 4.55
C GLU A 46 -2.31 -5.88 3.53
N GLN A 47 -1.14 -6.33 3.97
CA GLN A 47 -0.15 -6.85 3.04
C GLN A 47 -0.63 -8.21 2.53
N VAL A 48 -0.54 -8.39 1.22
CA VAL A 48 -0.87 -9.66 0.57
C VAL A 48 0.31 -10.19 -0.23
N ASP A 49 0.37 -11.50 -0.39
CA ASP A 49 1.30 -12.14 -1.32
C ASP A 49 0.80 -12.06 -2.77
N PHE A 50 1.56 -12.64 -3.70
CA PHE A 50 1.20 -12.66 -5.13
C PHE A 50 -0.05 -13.49 -5.44
N ARG A 51 -0.50 -14.36 -4.53
CA ARG A 51 -1.73 -15.14 -4.61
C ARG A 51 -2.92 -14.41 -3.99
N GLY A 52 -2.68 -13.26 -3.35
CA GLY A 52 -3.69 -12.49 -2.63
C GLY A 52 -3.92 -12.96 -1.19
N GLU A 53 -3.11 -13.87 -0.68
CA GLU A 53 -3.16 -14.35 0.71
C GLU A 53 -2.57 -13.31 1.65
N ARG A 54 -3.20 -13.11 2.80
CA ARG A 54 -2.77 -12.10 3.77
C ARG A 54 -1.48 -12.51 4.46
N ILE A 55 -0.46 -11.63 4.39
CA ILE A 55 0.81 -11.77 5.11
C ILE A 55 0.77 -10.98 6.43
N ASN A 56 0.26 -9.75 6.39
CA ASN A 56 0.29 -8.84 7.53
C ASN A 56 -0.91 -7.88 7.50
N THR A 57 -1.25 -7.28 8.64
CA THR A 57 -2.25 -6.21 8.76
C THR A 57 -1.55 -4.95 9.26
N TYR A 58 -1.79 -3.83 8.58
CA TYR A 58 -1.25 -2.54 8.96
C TYR A 58 -2.25 -1.76 9.81
N ALA A 59 -1.72 -0.98 10.76
CA ALA A 59 -2.51 0.02 11.44
C ALA A 59 -2.91 1.14 10.46
N ILE A 60 -4.15 1.61 10.61
CA ILE A 60 -4.70 2.73 9.86
C ILE A 60 -4.81 3.94 10.78
N ASP A 61 -4.57 5.11 10.21
CA ASP A 61 -4.85 6.40 10.82
C ASP A 61 -5.78 7.18 9.88
N GLY A 62 -7.10 7.11 10.09
CA GLY A 62 -8.08 7.75 9.22
C GLY A 62 -8.07 7.25 7.77
N ASP A 63 -7.54 8.06 6.86
CA ASP A 63 -7.44 7.79 5.42
C ASP A 63 -6.06 7.28 5.00
N GLN A 64 -5.14 7.03 5.94
CA GLN A 64 -3.75 6.71 5.65
C GLN A 64 -3.26 5.42 6.32
N VAL A 65 -2.31 4.78 5.64
CA VAL A 65 -1.56 3.61 6.12
C VAL A 65 -0.07 3.86 5.91
N SER A 66 0.75 3.41 6.87
CA SER A 66 2.21 3.50 6.76
C SER A 66 2.87 2.13 6.86
N PHE A 67 3.87 1.88 6.01
CA PHE A 67 4.59 0.62 5.92
C PHE A 67 6.01 0.86 5.41
N ASP A 68 6.94 -0.01 5.78
CA ASP A 68 8.31 0.04 5.25
C ASP A 68 8.37 -0.66 3.88
N ILE A 69 9.22 -0.19 2.97
CA ILE A 69 9.58 -0.90 1.73
C ILE A 69 11.11 -0.87 1.60
N PHE A 70 11.70 -2.03 1.33
CA PHE A 70 13.14 -2.17 1.18
C PHE A 70 13.59 -1.76 -0.23
N ALA A 71 14.90 -1.54 -0.37
CA ALA A 71 15.55 -1.22 -1.64
C ALA A 71 15.16 -2.21 -2.75
N ASN A 72 14.62 -1.68 -3.86
CA ASN A 72 14.14 -2.44 -5.02
C ASN A 72 13.05 -3.48 -4.72
N GLU A 73 12.37 -3.38 -3.58
CA GLU A 73 11.27 -4.28 -3.21
C GLU A 73 9.98 -3.82 -3.91
N PHE A 74 9.09 -4.78 -4.17
CA PHE A 74 7.67 -4.48 -4.37
C PHE A 74 6.86 -4.95 -3.17
N ARG A 75 5.80 -4.22 -2.85
CA ARG A 75 4.88 -4.57 -1.77
C ARG A 75 3.44 -4.41 -2.22
N GLU A 76 2.64 -5.46 -2.02
CA GLU A 76 1.23 -5.45 -2.38
C GLU A 76 0.37 -5.25 -1.14
N ILE A 77 -0.53 -4.27 -1.21
CA ILE A 77 -1.42 -3.89 -0.11
C ILE A 77 -2.86 -3.88 -0.62
N ARG A 78 -3.72 -4.67 0.03
CA ARG A 78 -5.17 -4.59 -0.10
C ARG A 78 -5.70 -3.58 0.91
N ILE A 79 -6.44 -2.59 0.43
CA ILE A 79 -7.13 -1.59 1.24
C ILE A 79 -8.64 -1.73 1.07
N ALA A 80 -9.40 -1.45 2.12
CA ALA A 80 -10.86 -1.33 2.05
C ALA A 80 -11.33 0.02 2.59
N PHE A 81 -12.44 0.50 2.05
CA PHE A 81 -13.09 1.75 2.44
C PHE A 81 -14.36 1.50 3.25
N SER A 82 -14.75 2.49 4.06
CA SER A 82 -16.10 2.56 4.64
C SER A 82 -17.14 2.96 3.59
#